data_AF-A0A941SVW6-F1
#
_entry.id   AF-A0A941SVW6-F1
#
_cell.length_a   1.000
_cell.length_b   1.000
_cell.length_c   1.000
_cell.angle_alpha   90.00
_cell.angle_beta   90.00
_cell.angle_gamma   90.00
#
_symmetry.space_group_name_H-M   'P 1'
#
loop_
_entity.id
_entity.type
_entity.pdbx_description
1 polymer ?
#
loop_
_entity_poly.entity_id
_entity_poly.type
_entity_poly.pdbx_seq_one_letter_code
_entity_poly.pdbx_strand_id
1 'polypeptide(L)'
;STSMMAEALHGRDRQAAEDLQRRFRAVLTEGADPDEAGLGKLISLAGVGRYPSRIKCALLGWHALMHALQQPAGGGAVATLEEPTP
;
A
#
# COMPACT_ATOMS: atom_id res chain seq x y z
N SER A 1 -4.18 -7.70 -1.02
CA SER A 1 -3.18 -6.65 -0.74
C SER A 1 -3.85 -5.33 -0.38
N THR A 2 -4.92 -4.93 -1.09
CA THR A 2 -5.60 -3.64 -0.90
C THR A 2 -6.15 -3.40 0.51
N SER A 3 -6.70 -4.42 1.18
CA SER A 3 -7.18 -4.27 2.56
C SER A 3 -6.04 -3.99 3.57
N MET A 4 -4.93 -4.74 3.53
CA MET A 4 -3.74 -4.47 4.35
C MET A 4 -3.11 -3.09 4.05
N MET A 5 -3.17 -2.64 2.79
CA MET A 5 -2.76 -1.29 2.40
C MET A 5 -3.64 -0.23 3.06
N ALA A 6 -4.97 -0.39 3.03
CA ALA A 6 -5.90 0.56 3.64
C ALA A 6 -5.68 0.70 5.15
N GLU A 7 -5.45 -0.41 5.86
CA GLU A 7 -5.09 -0.37 7.28
C GLU A 7 -3.76 0.35 7.54
N ALA A 8 -2.73 0.06 6.73
CA ALA A 8 -1.40 0.66 6.90
C ALA A 8 -1.39 2.19 6.68
N LEU A 9 -2.38 2.68 5.94
CA LEU A 9 -2.56 4.10 5.59
C LEU A 9 -3.54 4.82 6.52
N HIS A 10 -4.29 4.10 7.34
CA HIS A 10 -5.26 4.70 8.25
C HIS A 10 -4.55 5.65 9.23
N GLY A 11 -4.98 6.91 9.28
CA GLY A 11 -4.37 7.96 10.11
C GLY A 11 -2.99 8.45 9.66
N ARG A 12 -2.52 8.05 8.47
CA ARG A 12 -1.25 8.53 7.87
C ARG A 12 -1.53 9.71 6.93
N ASP A 13 -0.60 10.66 6.89
CA ASP A 13 -0.65 11.73 5.91
C ASP A 13 -0.26 11.23 4.50
N ARG A 14 -0.64 11.99 3.46
CA ARG A 14 -0.27 11.74 2.07
C ARG A 14 1.22 11.47 1.91
N GLN A 15 2.09 12.26 2.54
CA GLN A 15 3.54 12.08 2.39
C GLN A 15 4.00 10.72 2.92
N ALA A 16 3.39 10.25 4.03
CA ALA A 16 3.67 8.93 4.57
C ALA A 16 3.16 7.79 3.67
N ALA A 17 2.04 7.99 2.97
CA ALA A 17 1.52 7.04 1.98
C ALA A 17 2.48 6.88 0.79
N GLU A 18 2.99 8.01 0.28
CA GLU A 18 3.96 8.05 -0.82
C GLU A 18 5.28 7.37 -0.42
N ASP A 19 5.78 7.64 0.79
CA ASP A 19 6.97 7.00 1.35
C ASP A 19 6.80 5.48 1.46
N LEU A 20 5.66 5.05 2.01
CA LEU A 20 5.36 3.63 2.21
C LEU A 20 5.25 2.89 0.87
N GLN A 21 4.63 3.51 -0.13
CA GLN A 21 4.59 2.98 -1.48
C GLN A 21 6.00 2.79 -2.05
N ARG A 22 6.88 3.81 -1.93
CA ARG A 22 8.25 3.73 -2.48
C ARG A 22 9.03 2.57 -1.86
N ARG A 23 8.95 2.43 -0.54
CA ARG A 23 9.61 1.33 0.21
C ARG A 23 9.03 -0.02 -0.18
N PHE A 24 7.70 -0.13 -0.26
CA PHE A 24 7.03 -1.37 -0.66
C PHE A 24 7.40 -1.80 -2.08
N ARG A 25 7.48 -0.84 -3.02
CA ARG A 25 7.94 -1.10 -4.38
C ARG A 25 9.40 -1.58 -4.39
N ALA A 26 10.30 -0.90 -3.69
CA ALA A 26 11.71 -1.27 -3.62
C ALA A 26 11.91 -2.70 -3.11
N VAL A 27 11.18 -3.10 -2.07
CA VAL A 27 11.19 -4.48 -1.57
C VAL A 27 10.74 -5.49 -2.63
N LEU A 28 9.70 -5.16 -3.40
CA LEU A 28 9.14 -6.07 -4.40
C LEU A 28 9.93 -6.13 -5.71
N THR A 29 10.55 -5.03 -6.15
CA THR A 29 11.18 -4.92 -7.47
C THR A 29 12.70 -4.86 -7.41
N GLU A 30 13.25 -4.26 -6.36
CA GLU A 30 14.70 -4.06 -6.19
C GLU A 30 15.30 -5.09 -5.21
N GLY A 31 14.46 -5.87 -4.53
CA GLY A 31 14.90 -6.88 -3.57
C GLY A 31 15.46 -6.27 -2.27
N ALA A 32 15.04 -5.05 -1.94
CA ALA A 32 15.41 -4.42 -0.68
C ALA A 32 14.95 -5.24 0.54
N ASP A 33 15.70 -5.17 1.64
CA ASP A 33 15.36 -5.88 2.86
C ASP A 33 14.04 -5.33 3.45
N PRO A 34 12.99 -6.17 3.57
CA PRO A 34 11.70 -5.72 4.08
C PRO A 34 11.72 -5.34 5.56
N ASP A 35 12.64 -5.90 6.35
CA ASP A 35 12.81 -5.58 7.77
C ASP A 35 13.43 -4.19 7.95
N GLU A 36 14.37 -3.80 7.09
CA GLU A 36 14.98 -2.47 7.08
C GLU A 36 14.07 -1.42 6.42
N ALA A 37 13.18 -1.83 5.51
CA ALA A 37 12.27 -0.94 4.78
C ALA A 37 11.15 -0.34 5.67
N GLY A 38 10.98 -0.80 6.91
CA GLY A 38 10.00 -0.24 7.85
C GLY A 38 8.56 -0.34 7.35
N LEU A 39 8.21 -1.45 6.70
CA LEU A 39 6.90 -1.68 6.08
C LEU A 39 5.76 -1.93 7.09
N GLY A 40 6.07 -2.23 8.34
CA GLY A 40 5.09 -2.60 9.37
C GLY A 40 4.29 -3.83 8.94
N LYS A 41 2.95 -3.77 9.00
CA LYS A 41 2.06 -4.90 8.62
C LYS A 41 2.24 -5.37 7.17
N LEU A 42 2.74 -4.52 6.28
CA LEU A 42 2.96 -4.86 4.87
C LEU A 42 4.16 -5.80 4.66
N ILE A 43 4.98 -6.06 5.68
CA ILE A 43 6.09 -7.01 5.61
C ILE A 43 5.64 -8.42 5.23
N SER A 44 4.43 -8.82 5.64
CA SER A 44 3.83 -10.10 5.26
C SER A 44 3.64 -10.25 3.74
N LEU A 45 3.61 -9.14 3.01
CA LEU A 45 3.53 -9.12 1.55
C LEU A 45 4.91 -9.03 0.87
N ALA A 46 6.02 -8.90 1.60
CA ALA A 46 7.36 -8.84 1.02
C ALA A 46 7.69 -10.10 0.18
N GLY A 47 7.18 -11.27 0.61
CA GLY A 47 7.32 -12.52 -0.14
C GLY A 47 6.68 -12.52 -1.53
N VAL A 48 5.80 -11.57 -1.85
CA VAL A 48 5.21 -11.39 -3.18
C VAL A 48 6.26 -11.00 -4.22
N GLY A 49 7.38 -10.38 -3.81
CA GLY A 49 8.48 -10.00 -4.72
C GLY A 49 9.09 -11.19 -5.44
N ARG A 50 8.97 -12.40 -4.87
CA ARG A 50 9.40 -13.66 -5.51
C ARG A 50 8.48 -14.14 -6.64
N TYR A 51 7.33 -13.50 -6.84
CA TYR A 51 6.31 -13.90 -7.81
C TYR A 51 5.96 -12.75 -8.76
N PRO A 52 6.64 -12.61 -9.91
CA PRO A 52 6.45 -11.50 -10.85
C PRO A 52 5.00 -11.28 -11.29
N SER A 53 4.24 -12.37 -11.42
CA SER A 53 2.80 -12.35 -11.76
C SER A 53 1.93 -11.70 -10.66
N ARG A 54 2.37 -11.74 -9.40
CA ARG A 54 1.64 -11.22 -8.24
C ARG A 54 2.07 -9.81 -7.84
N ILE A 55 3.27 -9.37 -8.26
CA ILE A 55 3.76 -7.99 -8.05
C ILE A 55 2.78 -6.99 -8.66
N LYS A 56 2.33 -7.21 -9.90
CA LYS A 56 1.38 -6.31 -10.59
C LYS A 56 0.07 -6.16 -9.81
N CYS A 57 -0.49 -7.26 -9.31
CA CYS A 57 -1.71 -7.23 -8.49
C CYS A 57 -1.49 -6.54 -7.14
N ALA A 58 -0.31 -6.67 -6.54
CA ALA A 58 0.03 -6.00 -5.29
C ALA A 58 0.19 -4.48 -5.47
N LEU A 59 0.80 -4.04 -6.57
CA LEU A 59 1.04 -2.61 -6.87
C LEU A 59 -0.19 -1.88 -7.43
N LEU A 60 -1.15 -2.60 -8.02
CA LEU A 60 -2.34 -1.97 -8.62
C LEU A 60 -3.13 -1.11 -7.62
N GLY A 61 -3.31 -1.59 -6.39
CA GLY A 61 -4.00 -0.82 -5.34
C GLY A 61 -3.25 0.46 -4.96
N TRP A 62 -1.91 0.42 -4.95
CA TRP A 62 -1.07 1.59 -4.68
C TRP A 62 -1.13 2.62 -5.80
N HIS A 63 -1.17 2.17 -7.06
CA HIS A 63 -1.35 3.09 -8.18
C HIS A 63 -2.71 3.79 -8.09
N ALA A 64 -3.79 3.05 -7.81
CA ALA A 64 -5.10 3.64 -7.62
C ALA A 64 -5.12 4.69 -6.49
N LEU A 65 -4.49 4.39 -5.35
CA LEU A 65 -4.34 5.33 -4.23
C LEU A 65 -3.58 6.60 -4.65
N MET A 66 -2.43 6.45 -5.31
CA MET A 66 -1.64 7.59 -5.76
C MET A 66 -2.39 8.47 -6.75
N HIS A 67 -3.12 7.85 -7.68
CA HIS A 67 -4.03 8.57 -8.57
C HIS A 67 -5.12 9.31 -7.78
N ALA A 68 -5.71 8.69 -6.77
CA ALA A 68 -6.71 9.34 -5.91
C ALA A 68 -6.13 10.51 -5.10
N LEU A 69 -4.87 10.41 -4.65
CA LEU A 69 -4.16 11.49 -3.93
C LEU A 69 -3.70 12.64 -4.85
N GLN A 70 -3.52 12.36 -6.15
CA GLN A 70 -3.15 13.36 -7.17
C GLN A 70 -4.38 14.06 -7.78
N GLN A 71 -5.55 13.42 -7.76
CA GLN A 71 -6.81 13.99 -8.23
C GLN A 71 -7.42 14.90 -7.14
N PRO A 72 -7.70 16.18 -7.41
CA PRO A 72 -8.49 17.00 -6.51
C PRO A 72 -9.92 16.43 -6.47
N ALA A 73 -10.36 16.04 -5.27
CA ALA A 73 -11.68 15.53 -4.91
C ALA A 73 -12.77 15.62 -6.01
N GLY A 74 -12.83 14.59 -6.85
CA GLY A 74 -13.72 14.53 -8.00
C GLY A 74 -14.09 13.09 -8.36
N GLY A 75 -14.52 12.31 -7.36
CA GLY A 75 -15.20 11.02 -7.55
C GLY A 75 -14.41 9.78 -7.13
N GLY A 76 -14.88 9.13 -6.06
CA GLY A 76 -14.66 7.69 -5.84
C GLY A 76 -14.04 7.29 -4.49
N ALA A 77 -14.92 7.03 -3.52
CA ALA A 77 -14.73 6.16 -2.35
C ALA A 77 -13.63 6.54 -1.33
N VAL A 78 -14.02 7.35 -0.35
CA VAL A 78 -13.43 7.31 0.99
C VAL A 78 -13.71 5.91 1.56
N ALA A 79 -12.66 5.13 1.78
CA ALA A 79 -12.77 3.82 2.42
C ALA A 79 -13.05 4.02 3.92
N THR A 80 -14.31 4.28 4.26
CA THR A 80 -14.83 4.12 5.62
C THR A 80 -14.93 2.62 5.89
N LEU A 81 -13.99 2.07 6.64
CA LEU A 81 -14.18 0.79 7.32
C LEU A 81 -14.32 1.11 8.80
N GLU A 82 -15.54 1.45 9.19
CA GLU A 82 -16.01 1.29 10.56
C GLU A 82 -16.35 -0.19 10.71
N GLU A 83 -15.62 -0.92 11.57
CA GLU A 83 -15.99 -2.29 11.93
C GLU A 83 -17.14 -2.24 12.93
N PRO A 84 -18.33 -2.80 12.63
CA PRO A 84 -19.32 -3.06 13.67
C PRO A 84 -18.79 -4.18 14.55
N THR A 85 -18.31 -3.82 15.74
CA THR A 85 -18.03 -4.78 16.83
C THR A 85 -19.37 -5.30 17.37
N PRO A 86 -19.53 -6.62 17.61
CA PRO A 86 -20.80 -7.23 18.01
C PRO A 86 -21.34 -6.75 19.36
#